data_AF-A0A9E6V205-F1
#
_entry.id   AF-A0A9E6V205-F1
#
_cell.length_a   1.000
_cell.length_b   1.000
_cell.length_c   1.000
_cell.angle_alpha   90.00
_cell.angle_beta   90.00
_cell.angle_gamma   90.00
#
_symmetry.space_group_name_H-M   'P 1'
#
loop_
_entity.id
_entity.type
_entity.pdbx_description
1 polymer ?
#
loop_
_entity_poly.entity_id
_entity_poly.type
_entity_poly.pdbx_seq_one_letter_code
_entity_poly.pdbx_strand_id
1 'polypeptide(L)'
;MKKNRVARKSSRKKSTKTSIDITIYQDLENIQVHEKRFHNKASESYLDVTFSYEKDDKWEGSIPIEYRRTGTELSDISEIKKHLLQSYDHCQANKRREWLVEQEKFWRANKAKADVTKSLFDALTNFQWTCIPCKFPNNPNWARRNQDLKELGFTIATYPKKHCNQCGKKTTHLILVPLPRGGITGYEAWSPKTREKIIETLKIYDVYEGKVGKKESLLPDHKFPEIRWDENTRRNQEAINNLTDEEIIKDFQLMTNQRNLQKREVCRQCYQDNLRPYPFGIKFYYEGDENWPNNIPKNGKDAEKGCIGCGWYDFEKWRNALNQKIADFVEVHES
;
A
#
# COMPACT_ATOMS: atom_id res chain seq x y z
N MET A 1 45.84 25.17 -21.63
CA MET A 1 44.60 25.38 -20.82
C MET A 1 44.17 24.04 -20.24
N LYS A 2 44.32 23.85 -18.91
CA LYS A 2 44.01 22.59 -18.21
C LYS A 2 42.51 22.52 -17.88
N LYS A 3 41.85 21.41 -18.24
CA LYS A 3 40.44 21.14 -17.94
C LYS A 3 40.27 20.78 -16.45
N ASN A 4 39.58 21.62 -15.70
CA ASN A 4 39.17 21.33 -14.32
C ASN A 4 37.96 20.39 -14.31
N ARG A 5 38.18 19.13 -13.93
CA ARG A 5 37.12 18.17 -13.56
C ARG A 5 36.82 18.34 -12.06
N VAL A 6 35.71 18.97 -11.73
CA VAL A 6 35.22 19.04 -10.34
C VAL A 6 34.61 17.68 -9.99
N ALA A 7 35.33 16.91 -9.17
CA ALA A 7 34.84 15.67 -8.59
C ALA A 7 33.76 15.98 -7.53
N ARG A 8 32.48 15.72 -7.85
CA ARG A 8 31.41 15.70 -6.85
C ARG A 8 31.61 14.50 -5.93
N LYS A 9 32.17 14.73 -4.73
CA LYS A 9 32.15 13.76 -3.64
C LYS A 9 30.71 13.58 -3.17
N SER A 10 30.09 12.46 -3.57
CA SER A 10 28.85 11.96 -2.99
C SER A 10 29.11 11.53 -1.55
N SER A 11 28.74 12.38 -0.59
CA SER A 11 28.72 12.01 0.83
C SER A 11 27.55 11.05 1.08
N ARG A 12 27.77 9.75 0.87
CA ARG A 12 26.90 8.72 1.44
C ARG A 12 26.96 8.82 2.96
N LYS A 13 25.95 9.47 3.57
CA LYS A 13 25.66 9.28 5.00
C LYS A 13 25.44 7.78 5.21
N LYS A 14 26.39 7.14 5.90
CA LYS A 14 26.19 5.78 6.44
C LYS A 14 24.97 5.86 7.36
N SER A 15 23.90 5.16 6.98
CA SER A 15 22.78 4.87 7.86
C SER A 15 23.34 4.18 9.11
N THR A 16 23.36 4.92 10.20
CA THR A 16 23.55 4.39 11.54
C THR A 16 22.37 3.46 11.82
N LYS A 17 22.66 2.20 12.19
CA LYS A 17 21.67 1.28 12.74
C LYS A 17 21.12 1.94 14.00
N THR A 18 19.96 2.58 13.92
CA THR A 18 19.18 2.90 15.11
C THR A 18 18.73 1.55 15.66
N SER A 19 19.36 1.08 16.75
CA SER A 19 18.86 -0.06 17.49
C SER A 19 17.51 0.32 18.06
N ILE A 20 16.43 -0.22 17.48
CA ILE A 20 15.09 -0.08 18.06
C ILE A 20 15.08 -0.84 19.38
N ASP A 21 14.55 -0.19 20.41
CA ASP A 21 14.34 -0.83 21.69
C ASP A 21 13.22 -1.86 21.55
N ILE A 22 13.58 -3.14 21.46
CA ILE A 22 12.62 -4.25 21.35
C ILE A 22 11.95 -4.58 22.68
N THR A 23 12.43 -4.02 23.80
CA THR A 23 11.86 -4.28 25.13
C THR A 23 10.42 -3.78 25.24
N ILE A 24 10.05 -2.79 24.44
CA ILE A 24 8.69 -2.21 24.39
C ILE A 24 7.61 -3.21 23.97
N TYR A 25 7.97 -4.39 23.44
CA TYR A 25 7.04 -5.44 23.02
C TYR A 25 7.00 -6.64 23.97
N GLN A 26 7.75 -6.61 25.09
CA GLN A 26 7.84 -7.73 26.03
C GLN A 26 6.53 -8.02 26.78
N ASP A 27 5.60 -7.08 26.80
CA ASP A 27 4.26 -7.22 27.36
C ASP A 27 3.32 -8.07 26.48
N LEU A 28 3.69 -8.34 25.23
CA LEU A 28 2.89 -9.20 24.35
C LEU A 28 3.13 -10.67 24.68
N GLU A 29 2.18 -11.27 25.40
CA GLU A 29 2.21 -12.70 25.69
C GLU A 29 2.25 -13.51 24.37
N ASN A 30 3.07 -14.57 24.33
CA ASN A 30 3.22 -15.47 23.18
C ASN A 30 3.82 -14.85 21.89
N ILE A 31 4.21 -13.57 21.91
CA ILE A 31 4.85 -12.88 20.78
C ILE A 31 6.23 -12.40 21.20
N GLN A 32 7.28 -12.93 20.56
CA GLN A 32 8.64 -12.45 20.75
C GLN A 32 9.08 -11.65 19.54
N VAL A 33 9.48 -10.38 19.75
CA VAL A 33 10.08 -9.52 18.71
C VAL A 33 11.61 -9.56 18.85
N HIS A 34 12.30 -9.93 17.77
CA HIS A 34 13.76 -10.14 17.78
C HIS A 34 14.54 -8.96 17.21
N GLU A 35 14.14 -8.49 16.03
CA GLU A 35 14.79 -7.36 15.38
C GLU A 35 13.83 -6.60 14.47
N LYS A 36 14.11 -5.31 14.26
CA LYS A 36 13.47 -4.52 13.21
C LYS A 36 14.42 -4.41 12.03
N ARG A 37 14.00 -4.90 10.85
CA ARG A 37 14.78 -4.88 9.62
C ARG A 37 14.26 -3.85 8.65
N PHE A 38 15.17 -3.14 7.99
CA PHE A 38 14.85 -2.23 6.90
C PHE A 38 15.34 -2.74 5.55
N HIS A 39 14.45 -2.79 4.57
CA HIS A 39 14.76 -3.15 3.20
C HIS A 39 14.82 -1.90 2.32
N ASN A 40 15.98 -1.23 2.33
CA ASN A 40 16.26 0.01 1.58
C ASN A 40 15.72 0.04 0.14
N LYS A 41 15.92 -1.04 -0.64
CA LYS A 41 15.55 -1.05 -2.08
C LYS A 41 14.03 -1.11 -2.30
N ALA A 42 13.28 -1.61 -1.34
CA ALA A 42 11.83 -1.76 -1.45
C ALA A 42 11.10 -0.70 -0.62
N SER A 43 11.82 0.06 0.20
CA SER A 43 11.28 0.97 1.21
C SER A 43 10.25 0.25 2.10
N GLU A 44 10.67 -0.90 2.64
CA GLU A 44 9.85 -1.75 3.51
C GLU A 44 10.55 -1.93 4.85
N SER A 45 9.80 -1.91 5.95
CA SER A 45 10.26 -2.19 7.31
C SER A 45 9.52 -3.40 7.86
N TYR A 46 10.24 -4.25 8.60
CA TYR A 46 9.72 -5.49 9.14
C TYR A 46 10.11 -5.66 10.61
N LEU A 47 9.24 -6.29 11.39
CA LEU A 47 9.56 -6.86 12.69
C LEU A 47 9.71 -8.37 12.55
N ASP A 48 10.88 -8.88 12.93
CA ASP A 48 11.15 -10.30 12.99
C ASP A 48 10.59 -10.86 14.28
N VAL A 49 9.74 -11.88 14.16
CA VAL A 49 8.96 -12.37 15.29
C VAL A 49 8.95 -13.88 15.37
N THR A 50 8.76 -14.37 16.59
CA THR A 50 8.32 -15.73 16.88
C THR A 50 6.96 -15.66 17.56
N PHE A 51 5.96 -16.29 16.97
CA PHE A 51 4.66 -16.53 17.57
C PHE A 51 4.64 -17.94 18.14
N SER A 52 4.30 -18.07 19.42
CA SER A 52 4.19 -19.35 20.12
C SER A 52 2.72 -19.67 20.36
N TYR A 53 2.27 -20.85 19.97
CA TYR A 53 0.89 -21.29 20.16
C TYR A 53 0.84 -22.50 21.09
N GLU A 54 -0.35 -22.94 21.45
CA GLU A 54 -0.54 -24.17 22.21
C GLU A 54 0.06 -25.39 21.49
N LYS A 55 0.44 -26.42 22.26
CA LYS A 55 1.01 -27.69 21.76
C LYS A 55 2.35 -27.54 21.02
N ASP A 56 3.20 -26.62 21.49
CA ASP A 56 4.54 -26.36 20.95
C ASP A 56 4.56 -25.92 19.47
N ASP A 57 3.42 -25.51 18.89
CA ASP A 57 3.40 -24.93 17.54
C ASP A 57 4.02 -23.53 17.57
N LYS A 58 4.93 -23.27 16.65
CA LYS A 58 5.65 -21.99 16.55
C LYS A 58 5.67 -21.52 15.11
N TRP A 59 5.43 -20.23 14.93
CA TRP A 59 5.62 -19.58 13.64
C TRP A 59 6.72 -18.54 13.73
N GLU A 60 7.72 -18.66 12.86
CA GLU A 60 8.84 -17.72 12.77
C GLU A 60 8.81 -17.00 11.43
N GLY A 61 8.80 -15.68 11.47
CA GLY A 61 8.66 -14.88 10.27
C GLY A 61 8.97 -13.41 10.49
N SER A 62 8.49 -12.60 9.55
CA SER A 62 8.63 -11.15 9.61
C SER A 62 7.32 -10.50 9.28
N ILE A 63 6.80 -9.69 10.20
CA ILE A 63 5.59 -8.90 10.03
C ILE A 63 5.99 -7.52 9.48
N PRO A 64 5.49 -7.12 8.31
CA PRO A 64 5.74 -5.78 7.81
C PRO A 64 5.04 -4.73 8.66
N ILE A 65 5.75 -3.65 8.97
CA ILE A 65 5.18 -2.44 9.60
C ILE A 65 5.23 -1.25 8.65
N GLU A 66 6.10 -1.28 7.64
CA GLU A 66 6.05 -0.38 6.48
C GLU A 66 6.11 -1.24 5.23
N TYR A 67 5.09 -1.15 4.39
CA TYR A 67 4.91 -1.98 3.22
C TYR A 67 4.05 -1.27 2.18
N ARG A 68 4.74 -0.49 1.33
CA ARG A 68 4.15 0.37 0.30
C ARG A 68 3.06 -0.29 -0.54
N ARG A 69 3.18 -1.59 -0.85
CA ARG A 69 2.32 -2.29 -1.82
C ARG A 69 1.01 -2.83 -1.24
N THR A 70 1.01 -3.16 0.05
CA THR A 70 -0.22 -3.44 0.82
C THR A 70 -0.66 -2.20 1.59
N GLY A 71 0.08 -1.08 1.46
CA GLY A 71 -0.26 0.19 2.08
C GLY A 71 -0.11 0.22 3.61
N THR A 72 0.69 -0.68 4.16
CA THR A 72 1.00 -0.69 5.59
C THR A 72 2.02 0.42 5.88
N GLU A 73 1.72 1.35 6.78
CA GLU A 73 2.66 2.37 7.26
C GLU A 73 2.35 2.66 8.73
N LEU A 74 2.94 1.86 9.63
CA LEU A 74 2.74 1.92 11.06
C LEU A 74 3.94 2.58 11.72
N SER A 75 3.69 3.66 12.45
CA SER A 75 4.73 4.41 13.18
C SER A 75 4.45 4.51 14.68
N ASP A 76 3.19 4.39 15.10
CA ASP A 76 2.79 4.36 16.50
C ASP A 76 2.99 2.97 17.12
N ILE A 77 3.54 2.92 18.34
CA ILE A 77 3.87 1.66 19.03
C ILE A 77 2.60 0.86 19.35
N SER A 78 1.52 1.52 19.76
CA SER A 78 0.24 0.88 20.10
C SER A 78 -0.41 0.28 18.87
N GLU A 79 -0.36 0.98 17.73
CA GLU A 79 -0.81 0.46 16.44
C GLU A 79 0.02 -0.75 15.99
N ILE A 80 1.33 -0.70 16.16
CA ILE A 80 2.22 -1.83 15.87
C ILE A 80 1.88 -3.03 16.76
N LYS A 81 1.64 -2.82 18.05
CA LYS A 81 1.22 -3.90 18.98
C LYS A 81 -0.11 -4.52 18.56
N LYS A 82 -1.11 -3.70 18.24
CA LYS A 82 -2.40 -4.16 17.72
C LYS A 82 -2.22 -4.98 16.43
N HIS A 83 -1.36 -4.50 15.53
CA HIS A 83 -1.05 -5.20 14.29
C HIS A 83 -0.35 -6.55 14.52
N LEU A 84 0.56 -6.63 15.49
CA LEU A 84 1.24 -7.87 15.89
C LEU A 84 0.25 -8.89 16.46
N LEU A 85 -0.67 -8.47 17.34
CA LEU A 85 -1.72 -9.33 17.90
C LEU A 85 -2.64 -9.89 16.81
N GLN A 86 -3.07 -9.04 15.87
CA GLN A 86 -3.87 -9.50 14.73
C GLN A 86 -3.09 -10.46 13.82
N SER A 87 -1.80 -10.17 13.59
CA SER A 87 -0.91 -11.05 12.82
C SER A 87 -0.75 -12.41 13.50
N TYR A 88 -0.63 -12.42 14.83
CA TYR A 88 -0.56 -13.61 15.65
C TYR A 88 -1.79 -14.50 15.45
N ASP A 89 -2.99 -13.94 15.48
CA ASP A 89 -4.23 -14.68 15.25
C ASP A 89 -4.30 -15.29 13.84
N HIS A 90 -3.97 -14.50 12.81
CA HIS A 90 -3.99 -14.97 11.42
C HIS A 90 -2.94 -16.04 11.14
N CYS A 91 -1.82 -16.01 11.85
CA CYS A 91 -0.75 -16.97 11.67
C CYS A 91 -0.99 -18.30 12.38
N GLN A 92 -2.09 -18.51 13.12
CA GLN A 92 -2.42 -19.81 13.75
C GLN A 92 -2.64 -20.93 12.72
N ALA A 93 -2.29 -22.17 13.05
CA ALA A 93 -2.33 -23.30 12.10
C ALA A 93 -3.72 -23.57 11.46
N ASN A 94 -4.80 -23.47 12.23
CA ASN A 94 -6.17 -23.57 11.72
C ASN A 94 -6.50 -22.41 10.76
N LYS A 95 -6.17 -21.17 11.14
CA LYS A 95 -6.39 -19.97 10.33
C LYS A 95 -5.59 -19.98 9.03
N ARG A 96 -4.35 -20.44 9.04
CA ARG A 96 -3.54 -20.66 7.83
C ARG A 96 -4.24 -21.61 6.86
N ARG A 97 -4.86 -22.68 7.38
CA ARG A 97 -5.56 -23.68 6.55
C ARG A 97 -6.85 -23.11 5.94
N GLU A 98 -7.64 -22.40 6.74
CA GLU A 98 -8.83 -21.66 6.27
C GLU A 98 -8.45 -20.64 5.19
N TRP A 99 -7.39 -19.87 5.43
CA TRP A 99 -6.88 -18.86 4.51
C TRP A 99 -6.45 -19.47 3.18
N LEU A 100 -5.74 -20.60 3.17
CA LEU A 100 -5.36 -21.29 1.93
C LEU A 100 -6.56 -21.71 1.08
N VAL A 101 -7.63 -22.20 1.71
CA VAL A 101 -8.87 -22.57 1.01
C VAL A 101 -9.50 -21.35 0.33
N GLU A 102 -9.48 -20.20 1.00
CA GLU A 102 -9.94 -18.94 0.42
C GLU A 102 -9.06 -18.50 -0.77
N GLN A 103 -7.74 -18.60 -0.64
CA GLN A 103 -6.82 -18.21 -1.71
C GLN A 103 -6.94 -19.12 -2.94
N GLU A 104 -7.17 -20.41 -2.74
CA GLU A 104 -7.39 -21.35 -3.84
C GLU A 104 -8.66 -20.99 -4.63
N LYS A 105 -9.75 -20.59 -3.94
CA LYS A 105 -10.95 -20.06 -4.61
C LYS A 105 -10.63 -18.80 -5.41
N PHE A 106 -9.85 -17.87 -4.85
CA PHE A 106 -9.43 -16.66 -5.56
C PHE A 106 -8.65 -16.99 -6.84
N TRP A 107 -7.66 -17.88 -6.77
CA TRP A 107 -6.84 -18.27 -7.93
C TRP A 107 -7.70 -18.87 -9.04
N ARG A 108 -8.60 -19.79 -8.71
CA ARG A 108 -9.51 -20.40 -9.68
C ARG A 108 -10.44 -19.39 -10.34
N ALA A 109 -11.04 -18.48 -9.56
CA ALA A 109 -12.02 -17.53 -10.07
C ALA A 109 -11.39 -16.37 -10.85
N ASN A 110 -10.22 -15.87 -10.43
CA ASN A 110 -9.69 -14.58 -10.91
C ASN A 110 -8.38 -14.67 -11.69
N LYS A 111 -7.63 -15.77 -11.56
CA LYS A 111 -6.24 -15.90 -12.05
C LYS A 111 -5.92 -17.28 -12.60
N ALA A 112 -6.90 -17.98 -13.18
CA ALA A 112 -6.75 -19.35 -13.70
C ALA A 112 -5.67 -19.52 -14.78
N LYS A 113 -5.21 -18.44 -15.43
CA LYS A 113 -4.18 -18.45 -16.49
C LYS A 113 -2.81 -17.91 -16.04
N ALA A 114 -2.61 -17.70 -14.73
CA ALA A 114 -1.40 -17.08 -14.18
C ALA A 114 -0.41 -18.10 -13.59
N ASP A 115 -0.14 -19.19 -14.31
CA ASP A 115 0.57 -20.38 -13.83
C ASP A 115 1.96 -20.08 -13.25
N VAL A 116 2.71 -19.18 -13.89
CA VAL A 116 4.07 -18.82 -13.45
C VAL A 116 4.05 -18.06 -12.12
N THR A 117 3.11 -17.13 -11.93
CA THR A 117 2.99 -16.39 -10.66
C THR A 117 2.44 -17.30 -9.56
N LYS A 118 1.50 -18.20 -9.90
CA LYS A 118 0.97 -19.21 -8.98
C LYS A 118 2.07 -20.16 -8.50
N SER A 119 3.02 -20.56 -9.35
CA SER A 119 4.12 -21.44 -8.93
C SER A 119 4.98 -20.85 -7.81
N LEU A 120 5.20 -19.52 -7.81
CA LEU A 120 5.90 -18.85 -6.72
C LEU A 120 5.04 -18.82 -5.46
N PHE A 121 3.73 -18.55 -5.59
CA PHE A 121 2.79 -18.59 -4.48
C PHE A 121 2.78 -19.97 -3.82
N ASP A 122 2.57 -21.03 -4.60
CA ASP A 122 2.49 -22.42 -4.15
C ASP A 122 3.76 -22.82 -3.38
N ALA A 123 4.95 -22.39 -3.83
CA ALA A 123 6.22 -22.66 -3.15
C ALA A 123 6.36 -21.97 -1.78
N LEU A 124 5.57 -20.93 -1.50
CA LEU A 124 5.58 -20.19 -0.25
C LEU A 124 4.42 -20.57 0.70
N THR A 125 3.51 -21.46 0.28
CA THR A 125 2.35 -21.89 1.09
C THR A 125 2.70 -22.73 2.32
N ASN A 126 3.98 -23.11 2.47
CA ASN A 126 4.48 -23.70 3.71
C ASN A 126 4.67 -22.66 4.84
N PHE A 127 4.51 -21.36 4.54
CA PHE A 127 4.65 -20.25 5.49
C PHE A 127 6.01 -20.22 6.21
N GLN A 128 7.06 -20.72 5.55
CA GLN A 128 8.42 -20.75 6.06
C GLN A 128 9.36 -19.93 5.16
N TRP A 129 10.48 -19.49 5.74
CA TRP A 129 11.54 -18.81 4.99
C TRP A 129 12.07 -19.69 3.87
N THR A 130 11.79 -19.29 2.64
CA THR A 130 12.11 -20.04 1.44
C THR A 130 13.26 -19.39 0.69
N CYS A 131 14.38 -20.10 0.57
CA CYS A 131 15.55 -19.68 -0.20
C CYS A 131 15.24 -19.67 -1.69
N ILE A 132 15.27 -18.49 -2.31
CA ILE A 132 14.88 -18.36 -3.72
C ILE A 132 15.83 -19.10 -4.67
N PRO A 133 17.17 -18.98 -4.55
CA PRO A 133 18.06 -19.75 -5.41
C PRO A 133 17.91 -21.28 -5.28
N CYS A 134 17.56 -21.79 -4.10
CA CYS A 134 17.35 -23.23 -3.90
C CYS A 134 16.04 -23.73 -4.52
N LYS A 135 14.96 -22.96 -4.38
CA LYS A 135 13.65 -23.34 -4.95
C LYS A 135 13.49 -23.01 -6.42
N PHE A 136 14.15 -21.96 -6.88
CA PHE A 136 14.04 -21.44 -8.24
C PHE A 136 15.42 -21.18 -8.86
N PRO A 137 16.27 -22.22 -9.02
CA PRO A 137 17.65 -22.05 -9.49
C PRO A 137 17.75 -21.46 -10.90
N ASN A 138 16.76 -21.75 -11.75
CA ASN A 138 16.76 -21.37 -13.17
C ASN A 138 15.75 -20.26 -13.52
N ASN A 139 15.12 -19.61 -12.53
CA ASN A 139 14.10 -18.59 -12.80
C ASN A 139 14.70 -17.17 -12.67
N PRO A 140 14.99 -16.48 -13.80
CA PRO A 140 15.58 -15.13 -13.76
C PRO A 140 14.59 -14.06 -13.27
N ASN A 141 13.29 -14.35 -13.20
CA ASN A 141 12.26 -13.34 -13.00
C ASN A 141 11.40 -13.50 -11.73
N TRP A 142 11.89 -14.21 -10.72
CA TRP A 142 11.19 -14.35 -9.42
C TRP A 142 10.85 -12.99 -8.79
N ALA A 143 11.68 -11.97 -9.01
CA ALA A 143 11.48 -10.64 -8.45
C ALA A 143 10.19 -9.97 -9.00
N ARG A 144 9.91 -10.12 -10.31
CA ARG A 144 8.66 -9.63 -10.89
C ARG A 144 7.46 -10.43 -10.38
N ARG A 145 7.61 -11.75 -10.18
CA ARG A 145 6.54 -12.60 -9.65
C ARG A 145 6.22 -12.28 -8.19
N ASN A 146 7.25 -12.04 -7.37
CA ASN A 146 7.06 -11.51 -6.02
C ASN A 146 6.29 -10.18 -6.07
N GLN A 147 6.68 -9.28 -6.97
CA GLN A 147 5.96 -8.02 -7.17
C GLN A 147 4.50 -8.24 -7.60
N ASP A 148 4.23 -9.13 -8.55
CA ASP A 148 2.87 -9.47 -8.99
C ASP A 148 2.04 -9.97 -7.79
N LEU A 149 2.59 -10.85 -6.94
CA LEU A 149 1.90 -11.34 -5.74
C LEU A 149 1.60 -10.21 -4.75
N LYS A 150 2.55 -9.30 -4.51
CA LYS A 150 2.33 -8.11 -3.67
C LYS A 150 1.24 -7.20 -4.25
N GLU A 151 1.19 -7.04 -5.57
CA GLU A 151 0.16 -6.27 -6.28
C GLU A 151 -1.22 -6.94 -6.23
N LEU A 152 -1.28 -8.26 -6.07
CA LEU A 152 -2.51 -9.02 -5.77
C LEU A 152 -2.95 -8.92 -4.30
N GLY A 153 -2.20 -8.20 -3.47
CA GLY A 153 -2.50 -7.97 -2.06
C GLY A 153 -1.85 -9.00 -1.12
N PHE A 154 -1.04 -9.94 -1.60
CA PHE A 154 -0.36 -10.89 -0.71
C PHE A 154 0.75 -10.20 0.10
N THR A 155 0.83 -10.55 1.38
CA THR A 155 1.89 -10.08 2.26
C THR A 155 3.09 -11.01 2.17
N ILE A 156 4.21 -10.52 1.65
CA ILE A 156 5.44 -11.30 1.46
C ILE A 156 6.63 -10.53 2.04
N ALA A 157 7.18 -11.02 3.14
CA ALA A 157 8.39 -10.44 3.70
C ALA A 157 9.63 -10.94 2.96
N THR A 158 10.58 -10.02 2.73
CA THR A 158 11.80 -10.29 1.97
C THR A 158 13.03 -10.14 2.87
N TYR A 159 13.89 -11.16 2.90
CA TYR A 159 15.18 -11.13 3.59
C TYR A 159 16.33 -11.30 2.56
N PRO A 160 16.98 -10.23 2.09
CA PRO A 160 17.94 -10.27 0.97
C PRO A 160 19.26 -11.02 1.22
N LYS A 161 19.67 -11.19 2.49
CA LYS A 161 20.97 -11.75 2.86
C LYS A 161 20.89 -12.75 4.01
N LYS A 162 19.79 -13.51 4.08
CA LYS A 162 19.65 -14.58 5.08
C LYS A 162 20.57 -15.74 4.71
N HIS A 163 21.25 -16.31 5.70
CA HIS A 163 22.04 -17.52 5.50
C HIS A 163 21.12 -18.71 5.23
N CYS A 164 21.40 -19.46 4.17
CA CYS A 164 20.67 -20.67 3.83
C CYS A 164 21.48 -21.90 4.24
N ASN A 165 20.92 -22.74 5.11
CA ASN A 165 21.58 -23.98 5.55
C ASN A 165 21.69 -25.03 4.42
N GLN A 166 20.86 -24.94 3.37
CA GLN A 166 20.87 -25.89 2.25
C GLN A 166 22.01 -25.62 1.26
N CYS A 167 22.26 -24.36 0.92
CA CYS A 167 23.30 -23.99 -0.06
C CYS A 167 24.54 -23.33 0.57
N GLY A 168 24.54 -23.10 1.89
CA GLY A 168 25.63 -22.48 2.64
C GLY A 168 25.86 -20.99 2.35
N LYS A 169 25.06 -20.38 1.47
CA LYS A 169 25.25 -19.00 0.98
C LYS A 169 24.27 -18.04 1.65
N LYS A 170 24.62 -16.74 1.68
CA LYS A 170 23.69 -15.66 2.03
C LYS A 170 22.91 -15.28 0.78
N THR A 171 21.60 -15.51 0.79
CA THR A 171 20.73 -15.35 -0.38
C THR A 171 19.41 -14.68 0.00
N THR A 172 18.65 -14.25 -1.00
CA THR A 172 17.29 -13.76 -0.78
C THR A 172 16.37 -14.90 -0.37
N HIS A 173 15.68 -14.70 0.75
CA HIS A 173 14.58 -15.54 1.18
C HIS A 173 13.27 -14.75 1.16
N LEU A 174 12.20 -15.44 0.81
CA LEU A 174 10.83 -14.92 0.91
C LEU A 174 10.06 -15.77 1.91
N ILE A 175 9.10 -15.15 2.59
CA ILE A 175 8.09 -15.83 3.41
C ILE A 175 6.74 -15.22 3.08
N LEU A 176 5.75 -16.07 2.80
CA LEU A 176 4.36 -15.65 2.71
C LEU A 176 3.80 -15.52 4.12
N VAL A 177 3.27 -14.35 4.45
CA VAL A 177 2.60 -14.12 5.72
C VAL A 177 1.09 -14.25 5.47
N PRO A 178 0.37 -15.14 6.18
CA PRO A 178 -1.03 -15.49 5.93
C PRO A 178 -2.01 -14.40 6.40
N LEU A 179 -1.73 -13.14 6.07
CA LEU A 179 -2.60 -12.01 6.37
C LEU A 179 -3.70 -11.90 5.30
N PRO A 180 -4.84 -11.25 5.60
CA PRO A 180 -5.82 -10.87 4.59
C PRO A 180 -5.16 -10.16 3.40
N ARG A 181 -5.63 -10.44 2.17
CA ARG A 181 -5.12 -9.77 0.97
C ARG A 181 -5.42 -8.28 1.06
N GLY A 182 -4.39 -7.44 0.89
CA GLY A 182 -4.46 -5.99 1.14
C GLY A 182 -3.87 -5.56 2.48
N GLY A 183 -3.38 -6.50 3.29
CA GLY A 183 -2.81 -6.24 4.61
C GLY A 183 -3.87 -6.19 5.72
N ILE A 184 -3.44 -6.02 6.97
CA ILE A 184 -4.33 -5.87 8.13
C ILE A 184 -4.70 -4.39 8.36
N THR A 185 -3.97 -3.45 7.74
CA THR A 185 -3.96 -2.02 8.09
C THR A 185 -5.26 -1.25 7.82
N GLY A 186 -6.33 -1.92 7.42
CA GLY A 186 -7.68 -1.35 7.39
C GLY A 186 -8.01 -0.53 6.15
N TYR A 187 -7.50 -0.97 4.99
CA TYR A 187 -8.07 -0.59 3.70
C TYR A 187 -9.54 -1.01 3.65
N GLU A 188 -10.42 -0.13 3.14
CA GLU A 188 -11.79 -0.55 2.83
C GLU A 188 -11.75 -1.62 1.74
N ALA A 189 -12.19 -2.83 2.09
CA ALA A 189 -12.29 -3.94 1.15
C ALA A 189 -13.66 -3.91 0.45
N TRP A 190 -13.65 -3.84 -0.88
CA TRP A 190 -14.87 -3.89 -1.67
C TRP A 190 -15.17 -5.32 -2.12
N SER A 191 -16.45 -5.69 -2.05
CA SER A 191 -16.93 -6.88 -2.75
C SER A 191 -16.81 -6.69 -4.27
N PRO A 192 -16.72 -7.77 -5.08
CA PRO A 192 -16.75 -7.65 -6.54
C PRO A 192 -17.98 -6.88 -7.06
N LYS A 193 -19.14 -7.07 -6.42
CA LYS A 193 -20.40 -6.38 -6.74
C LYS A 193 -20.30 -4.87 -6.45
N THR A 194 -19.78 -4.50 -5.27
CA THR A 194 -19.58 -3.08 -4.91
C THR A 194 -18.61 -2.41 -5.88
N ARG A 195 -17.52 -3.08 -6.21
CA ARG A 195 -16.52 -2.58 -7.17
C ARG A 195 -17.14 -2.34 -8.55
N GLU A 196 -17.94 -3.28 -9.03
CA GLU A 196 -18.64 -3.14 -10.31
C GLU A 196 -19.62 -1.96 -10.28
N LYS A 197 -20.42 -1.84 -9.22
CA LYS A 197 -21.31 -0.70 -8.99
C LYS A 197 -20.55 0.63 -9.07
N ILE A 198 -19.42 0.76 -8.35
CA ILE A 198 -18.61 1.99 -8.36
C ILE A 198 -18.15 2.35 -9.78
N ILE A 199 -17.64 1.37 -10.53
CA ILE A 199 -17.15 1.61 -11.89
C ILE A 199 -18.27 2.07 -12.84
N GLU A 200 -19.46 1.48 -12.70
CA GLU A 200 -20.63 1.79 -13.53
C GLU A 200 -21.23 3.16 -13.18
N THR A 201 -21.39 3.48 -11.89
CA THR A 201 -21.85 4.79 -11.43
C THR A 201 -20.91 5.91 -11.90
N LEU A 202 -19.60 5.66 -11.89
CA LEU A 202 -18.58 6.60 -12.37
C LEU A 202 -18.35 6.52 -13.90
N LYS A 203 -19.21 5.81 -14.63
CA LYS A 203 -19.28 5.77 -16.09
C LYS A 203 -17.96 5.41 -16.79
N ILE A 204 -17.11 4.62 -16.12
CA ILE A 204 -15.81 4.19 -16.67
C ILE A 204 -14.96 5.41 -17.10
N TYR A 205 -15.13 6.56 -16.44
CA TYR A 205 -14.44 7.80 -16.79
C TYR A 205 -13.10 7.89 -16.06
N ASP A 206 -11.99 7.88 -16.82
CA ASP A 206 -10.66 8.09 -16.26
C ASP A 206 -10.49 9.58 -15.92
N VAL A 207 -10.53 9.91 -14.63
CA VAL A 207 -10.47 11.31 -14.19
C VAL A 207 -9.11 11.94 -14.48
N TYR A 208 -8.03 11.15 -14.55
CA TYR A 208 -6.69 11.64 -14.82
C TYR A 208 -6.51 11.98 -16.30
N GLU A 209 -6.92 11.07 -17.19
CA GLU A 209 -6.79 11.25 -18.65
C GLU A 209 -7.94 12.07 -19.25
N GLY A 210 -9.05 12.24 -18.51
CA GLY A 210 -10.19 13.06 -18.94
C GLY A 210 -11.06 12.43 -20.02
N LYS A 211 -11.14 11.09 -20.06
CA LYS A 211 -11.87 10.35 -21.11
C LYS A 211 -12.46 9.06 -20.58
N VAL A 212 -13.41 8.49 -21.33
CA VAL A 212 -13.90 7.13 -21.07
C VAL A 212 -12.78 6.12 -21.34
N GLY A 213 -12.50 5.28 -20.35
CA GLY A 213 -11.45 4.25 -20.39
C GLY A 213 -11.99 2.85 -20.70
N LYS A 214 -11.14 1.83 -20.49
CA LYS A 214 -11.55 0.42 -20.51
C LYS A 214 -11.85 -0.05 -19.10
N LYS A 215 -12.96 -0.78 -18.89
CA LYS A 215 -13.41 -1.27 -17.57
C LYS A 215 -12.30 -2.03 -16.84
N GLU A 216 -11.50 -2.81 -17.55
CA GLU A 216 -10.42 -3.65 -17.00
C GLU A 216 -9.18 -2.84 -16.58
N SER A 217 -9.03 -1.62 -17.10
CA SER A 217 -7.87 -0.77 -16.88
C SER A 217 -8.04 0.23 -15.72
N LEU A 218 -9.29 0.49 -15.32
CA LEU A 218 -9.62 1.46 -14.29
C LEU A 218 -9.89 0.78 -12.95
N LEU A 219 -9.40 1.42 -11.90
CA LEU A 219 -9.54 0.99 -10.52
C LEU A 219 -10.25 2.11 -9.74
N PRO A 220 -11.28 1.78 -8.95
CA PRO A 220 -11.79 2.67 -7.92
C PRO A 220 -10.68 3.06 -6.93
N ASP A 221 -10.66 4.34 -6.57
CA ASP A 221 -9.80 4.91 -5.54
C ASP A 221 -10.60 5.99 -4.79
N HIS A 222 -10.42 6.09 -3.47
CA HIS A 222 -11.11 7.10 -2.67
C HIS A 222 -10.54 8.49 -2.92
N LYS A 223 -11.38 9.51 -3.11
CA LYS A 223 -10.94 10.91 -3.19
C LYS A 223 -10.17 11.33 -1.94
N PHE A 224 -10.72 11.05 -0.76
CA PHE A 224 -10.02 11.29 0.51
C PHE A 224 -8.88 10.27 0.70
N PRO A 225 -7.60 10.69 0.78
CA PRO A 225 -6.48 9.77 0.83
C PRO A 225 -6.44 8.96 2.13
N GLU A 226 -6.33 7.64 2.01
CA GLU A 226 -6.36 6.71 3.14
C GLU A 226 -5.26 6.94 4.19
N ILE A 227 -4.13 7.54 3.81
CA ILE A 227 -3.06 7.93 4.75
C ILE A 227 -3.54 8.94 5.81
N ARG A 228 -4.67 9.62 5.57
CA ARG A 228 -5.27 10.59 6.50
C ARG A 228 -6.43 10.03 7.29
N TRP A 229 -6.72 8.74 7.16
CA TRP A 229 -7.87 8.12 7.83
C TRP A 229 -7.54 7.73 9.26
N ASP A 230 -8.55 7.84 10.12
CA ASP A 230 -8.55 7.22 11.46
C ASP A 230 -9.58 6.06 11.51
N GLU A 231 -9.76 5.47 12.68
CA GLU A 231 -10.73 4.39 12.89
C GLU A 231 -12.18 4.82 12.59
N ASN A 232 -12.51 6.10 12.83
CA ASN A 232 -13.87 6.62 12.62
C ASN A 232 -14.16 6.93 11.15
N THR A 233 -13.13 7.19 10.35
CA THR A 233 -13.24 7.50 8.92
C THR A 233 -13.71 6.29 8.11
N ARG A 234 -13.34 5.09 8.55
CA ARG A 234 -13.58 3.84 7.83
C ARG A 234 -15.04 3.42 7.92
N ARG A 235 -15.62 2.99 6.80
CA ARG A 235 -16.94 2.35 6.77
C ARG A 235 -16.82 0.86 7.07
N ASN A 236 -17.82 0.32 7.76
CA ASN A 236 -17.95 -1.13 7.93
C ASN A 236 -18.43 -1.78 6.61
N GLN A 237 -18.37 -3.12 6.53
CA GLN A 237 -18.70 -3.83 5.29
C GLN A 237 -20.16 -3.63 4.84
N GLU A 238 -21.08 -3.49 5.79
CA GLU A 238 -22.49 -3.24 5.51
C GLU A 238 -22.70 -1.90 4.81
N ALA A 239 -22.11 -0.83 5.35
CA ALA A 239 -22.14 0.51 4.76
C ALA A 239 -21.45 0.54 3.38
N ILE A 240 -20.34 -0.19 3.21
CA ILE A 240 -19.68 -0.31 1.89
C ILE A 240 -20.57 -1.00 0.85
N ASN A 241 -21.29 -2.04 1.26
CA ASN A 241 -22.15 -2.80 0.35
C ASN A 241 -23.43 -2.04 -0.03
N ASN A 242 -23.86 -1.08 0.79
CA ASN A 242 -25.09 -0.31 0.63
C ASN A 242 -24.86 1.15 0.23
N LEU A 243 -23.65 1.49 -0.25
CA LEU A 243 -23.33 2.82 -0.79
C LEU A 243 -24.38 3.31 -1.80
N THR A 244 -24.86 4.54 -1.66
CA THR A 244 -25.71 5.18 -2.68
C THR A 244 -24.87 5.66 -3.86
N ASP A 245 -25.52 5.98 -4.98
CA ASP A 245 -24.81 6.48 -6.17
C ASP A 245 -24.20 7.86 -5.89
N GLU A 246 -24.88 8.70 -5.09
CA GLU A 246 -24.37 10.00 -4.64
C GLU A 246 -23.13 9.85 -3.77
N GLU A 247 -23.13 8.90 -2.82
CA GLU A 247 -21.95 8.62 -2.00
C GLU A 247 -20.79 8.12 -2.87
N ILE A 248 -21.07 7.28 -3.88
CA ILE A 248 -20.05 6.81 -4.82
C ILE A 248 -19.42 7.97 -5.59
N ILE A 249 -20.23 8.86 -6.17
CA ILE A 249 -19.77 10.02 -6.94
C ILE A 249 -18.96 10.98 -6.06
N LYS A 250 -19.39 11.13 -4.80
CA LYS A 250 -18.72 11.98 -3.83
C LYS A 250 -17.36 11.40 -3.43
N ASP A 251 -17.32 10.13 -3.03
CA ASP A 251 -16.18 9.58 -2.30
C ASP A 251 -15.13 8.90 -3.20
N PHE A 252 -15.47 8.56 -4.44
CA PHE A 252 -14.61 7.77 -5.33
C PHE A 252 -14.27 8.49 -6.64
N GLN A 253 -13.16 8.05 -7.24
CA GLN A 253 -12.77 8.39 -8.60
C GLN A 253 -12.14 7.18 -9.29
N LEU A 254 -12.15 7.16 -10.62
CA LEU A 254 -11.54 6.07 -11.40
C LEU A 254 -10.23 6.54 -12.05
N MET A 255 -9.18 5.75 -11.83
CA MET A 255 -7.88 5.98 -12.47
C MET A 255 -7.21 4.64 -12.75
N THR A 256 -6.20 4.63 -13.63
CA THR A 256 -5.38 3.42 -13.82
C THR A 256 -4.54 3.14 -12.57
N ASN A 257 -4.11 1.88 -12.41
CA ASN A 257 -3.23 1.48 -11.31
C ASN A 257 -1.97 2.35 -11.19
N GLN A 258 -1.37 2.74 -12.31
CA GLN A 258 -0.21 3.62 -12.31
C GLN A 258 -0.53 5.01 -11.72
N ARG A 259 -1.70 5.57 -12.04
CA ARG A 259 -2.12 6.88 -11.53
C ARG A 259 -2.53 6.81 -10.06
N ASN A 260 -3.17 5.72 -9.62
CA ASN A 260 -3.43 5.50 -8.19
C ASN A 260 -2.12 5.44 -7.38
N LEU A 261 -1.10 4.75 -7.89
CA LEU A 261 0.22 4.72 -7.24
C LEU A 261 0.89 6.10 -7.20
N GLN A 262 0.70 6.92 -8.23
CA GLN A 262 1.20 8.30 -8.27
C GLN A 262 0.47 9.17 -7.23
N LYS A 263 -0.86 9.07 -7.16
CA LYS A 263 -1.68 9.76 -6.16
C LYS A 263 -1.23 9.43 -4.74
N ARG A 264 -1.07 8.15 -4.42
CA ARG A 264 -0.59 7.69 -3.11
C ARG A 264 0.74 8.33 -2.74
N GLU A 265 1.67 8.40 -3.69
CA GLU A 265 2.99 8.99 -3.44
C GLU A 265 2.93 10.50 -3.16
N VAL A 266 2.15 11.26 -3.94
CA VAL A 266 2.05 12.72 -3.73
C VAL A 266 1.23 13.07 -2.49
N CYS A 267 0.19 12.29 -2.17
CA CYS A 267 -0.58 12.47 -0.93
C CYS A 267 0.27 12.13 0.30
N ARG A 268 1.17 11.15 0.19
CA ARG A 268 2.15 10.82 1.23
C ARG A 268 3.14 11.94 1.47
N GLN A 269 3.66 12.56 0.40
CA GLN A 269 4.54 13.73 0.52
C GLN A 269 3.82 14.87 1.26
N CYS A 270 2.62 15.23 0.81
CA CYS A 270 1.75 16.21 1.47
C CYS A 270 1.50 15.94 2.96
N TYR A 271 1.32 14.67 3.33
CA TYR A 271 1.15 14.28 4.73
C TYR A 271 2.41 14.57 5.58
N GLN A 272 3.59 14.41 4.97
CA GLN A 272 4.89 14.58 5.61
C GLN A 272 5.35 16.04 5.68
N ASP A 273 5.21 16.77 4.58
CA ASP A 273 5.73 18.14 4.43
C ASP A 273 4.66 19.24 4.63
N ASN A 274 3.38 18.86 4.74
CA ASN A 274 2.24 19.77 4.79
C ASN A 274 2.08 20.65 3.54
N LEU A 275 2.57 20.19 2.38
CA LEU A 275 2.44 20.86 1.08
C LEU A 275 1.48 20.09 0.18
N ARG A 276 0.35 20.70 -0.14
CA ARG A 276 -0.70 20.16 -0.99
C ARG A 276 -0.16 20.04 -2.42
N PRO A 277 -0.23 18.84 -3.05
CA PRO A 277 0.35 18.63 -4.36
C PRO A 277 -0.55 19.21 -5.45
N TYR A 278 0.00 19.36 -6.65
CA TYR A 278 -0.74 19.80 -7.82
C TYR A 278 -0.44 18.93 -9.05
N PRO A 279 -1.44 18.60 -9.87
CA PRO A 279 -1.22 17.82 -11.08
C PRO A 279 -0.44 18.58 -12.16
N PHE A 280 0.27 17.85 -13.03
CA PHE A 280 0.87 18.34 -14.27
C PHE A 280 1.86 19.52 -14.16
N GLY A 281 2.31 19.88 -12.97
CA GLY A 281 3.10 21.09 -12.77
C GLY A 281 2.27 22.38 -12.73
N ILE A 282 0.94 22.29 -12.78
CA ILE A 282 0.02 23.43 -12.78
C ILE A 282 -0.40 23.71 -11.34
N LYS A 283 0.20 24.74 -10.72
CA LYS A 283 -0.07 25.14 -9.33
C LYS A 283 -1.44 25.85 -9.21
N PHE A 284 -2.51 25.07 -9.34
CA PHE A 284 -3.89 25.51 -9.23
C PHE A 284 -4.61 24.72 -8.14
N TYR A 285 -5.36 25.44 -7.30
CA TYR A 285 -6.25 24.89 -6.30
C TYR A 285 -7.61 25.57 -6.45
N TYR A 286 -8.68 24.79 -6.57
CA TYR A 286 -10.02 25.37 -6.66
C TYR A 286 -10.53 25.87 -5.29
N GLU A 287 -9.81 25.56 -4.22
CA GLU A 287 -10.05 26.03 -2.86
C GLU A 287 -8.73 26.03 -2.05
N GLY A 288 -8.44 27.08 -1.29
CA GLY A 288 -7.19 27.23 -0.52
C GLY A 288 -5.94 27.44 -1.40
N ASP A 289 -4.76 27.10 -0.85
CA ASP A 289 -3.45 27.28 -1.51
C ASP A 289 -2.52 26.05 -1.41
N GLU A 290 -1.21 26.19 -1.51
CA GLU A 290 -0.30 25.03 -1.45
C GLU A 290 -0.10 24.48 -0.03
N ASN A 291 -0.49 25.20 1.02
CA ASN A 291 -0.21 24.83 2.39
C ASN A 291 -1.38 24.04 2.97
N TRP A 292 -1.07 23.04 3.78
CA TRP A 292 -2.08 22.40 4.62
C TRP A 292 -2.66 23.42 5.61
N PRO A 293 -4.00 23.56 5.73
CA PRO A 293 -4.58 24.54 6.64
C PRO A 293 -4.26 24.23 8.11
N ASN A 294 -3.76 25.23 8.85
CA ASN A 294 -3.30 25.07 10.23
C ASN A 294 -4.41 24.63 11.22
N ASN A 295 -5.68 24.89 10.90
CA ASN A 295 -6.85 24.55 11.72
C ASN A 295 -7.44 23.18 11.39
N ILE A 296 -6.84 22.42 10.47
CA ILE A 296 -7.35 21.12 10.04
C ILE A 296 -6.43 20.02 10.58
N PRO A 297 -6.98 19.00 11.28
CA PRO A 297 -6.16 17.91 11.80
C PRO A 297 -5.48 17.13 10.67
N LYS A 298 -4.37 16.47 10.97
CA LYS A 298 -3.67 15.64 9.97
C LYS A 298 -4.45 14.40 9.54
N ASN A 299 -5.20 13.82 10.50
CA ASN A 299 -5.94 12.57 10.35
C ASN A 299 -7.40 12.69 10.81
N GLY A 300 -8.23 11.74 10.39
CA GLY A 300 -9.64 11.61 10.74
C GLY A 300 -10.59 12.29 9.77
N LYS A 301 -11.90 12.15 9.99
CA LYS A 301 -12.93 12.68 9.07
C LYS A 301 -12.75 14.16 8.76
N ASP A 302 -12.39 14.96 9.77
CA ASP A 302 -12.17 16.39 9.59
C ASP A 302 -10.94 16.72 8.74
N ALA A 303 -9.96 15.82 8.62
CA ALA A 303 -8.79 16.02 7.77
C ALA A 303 -9.15 16.04 6.28
N GLU A 304 -10.30 15.48 5.88
CA GLU A 304 -10.77 15.56 4.50
C GLU A 304 -10.92 17.00 4.02
N LYS A 305 -11.35 17.91 4.90
CA LYS A 305 -11.51 19.34 4.60
C LYS A 305 -10.20 19.96 4.08
N GLY A 306 -9.04 19.50 4.54
CA GLY A 306 -7.74 20.02 4.10
C GLY A 306 -7.34 19.57 2.69
N CYS A 307 -7.96 18.50 2.20
CA CYS A 307 -7.75 17.98 0.85
C CYS A 307 -8.57 18.75 -0.20
N ILE A 308 -9.65 19.42 0.21
CA ILE A 308 -10.52 20.18 -0.69
C ILE A 308 -9.70 21.27 -1.40
N GLY A 309 -9.82 21.32 -2.72
CA GLY A 309 -9.09 22.23 -3.59
C GLY A 309 -7.91 21.60 -4.32
N CYS A 310 -7.34 20.51 -3.77
CA CYS A 310 -6.21 19.79 -4.37
C CYS A 310 -6.67 18.94 -5.56
N GLY A 311 -5.95 19.03 -6.69
CA GLY A 311 -6.29 18.23 -7.88
C GLY A 311 -6.17 16.72 -7.69
N TRP A 312 -5.29 16.26 -6.79
CA TRP A 312 -5.19 14.84 -6.44
C TRP A 312 -6.32 14.33 -5.54
N TYR A 313 -7.08 15.23 -4.90
CA TYR A 313 -8.27 14.87 -4.13
C TYR A 313 -9.45 14.64 -5.09
N ASP A 314 -9.73 15.62 -5.96
CA ASP A 314 -10.78 15.53 -6.98
C ASP A 314 -10.28 16.09 -8.32
N PHE A 315 -9.79 15.21 -9.19
CA PHE A 315 -9.22 15.57 -10.49
C PHE A 315 -10.23 16.21 -11.43
N GLU A 316 -11.47 15.71 -11.42
CA GLU A 316 -12.51 16.18 -12.32
C GLU A 316 -12.95 17.59 -11.92
N LYS A 317 -13.24 17.80 -10.63
CA LYS A 317 -13.58 19.12 -10.10
C LYS A 317 -12.45 20.12 -10.33
N TRP A 318 -11.20 19.69 -10.11
CA TRP A 318 -10.02 20.52 -10.36
C TRP A 318 -9.90 20.93 -11.83
N ARG A 319 -10.05 19.98 -12.76
CA ARG A 319 -9.99 20.28 -14.21
C ARG A 319 -11.10 21.22 -14.63
N ASN A 320 -12.33 20.98 -14.17
CA ASN A 320 -13.48 21.82 -14.51
C ASN A 320 -13.29 23.25 -14.00
N ALA A 321 -12.85 23.42 -12.75
CA ALA A 321 -12.56 24.73 -12.18
C ALA A 321 -11.40 25.45 -12.90
N LEU A 322 -10.38 24.72 -13.34
CA LEU A 322 -9.28 25.29 -14.13
C LEU A 322 -9.77 25.77 -15.49
N ASN A 323 -10.56 24.95 -16.19
CA ASN A 323 -11.12 25.31 -17.49
C ASN A 323 -12.05 26.53 -17.40
N GLN A 324 -12.88 26.61 -16.36
CA GLN A 324 -13.72 27.79 -16.12
C GLN A 324 -12.87 29.04 -15.94
N LYS A 325 -11.82 28.96 -15.11
CA LYS A 325 -10.91 30.10 -14.89
C LYS A 325 -10.21 30.56 -16.18
N ILE A 326 -9.91 29.64 -17.08
CA ILE A 326 -9.35 29.97 -18.40
C ILE A 326 -10.41 30.65 -19.27
N ALA A 327 -11.64 30.16 -19.30
CA ALA A 327 -12.73 30.77 -20.06
C ALA A 327 -13.03 32.19 -19.58
N ASP A 328 -13.16 32.39 -18.27
CA ASP A 328 -13.40 33.71 -17.66
C ASP A 328 -12.28 34.70 -18.02
N PHE A 329 -11.03 34.23 -18.07
CA PHE A 329 -9.90 35.07 -18.46
C PHE A 329 -9.98 35.53 -19.92
N VAL A 330 -10.39 34.64 -20.83
CA VAL A 330 -10.55 34.95 -22.26
C VAL A 330 -11.66 35.98 -22.46
N GLU A 331 -12.83 35.80 -21.83
CA GLU A 331 -13.97 36.72 -21.97
C GLU A 331 -13.64 38.16 -21.52
N VAL A 332 -12.87 38.32 -20.44
CA VAL A 332 -12.47 39.64 -19.92
C VAL A 332 -11.47 40.38 -20.82
N HIS A 333 -10.69 39.66 -21.63
CA HIS A 333 -9.63 40.27 -22.46
C HIS A 333 -9.97 40.30 -23.96
N GLU A 334 -11.07 39.69 -24.37
CA GLU A 334 -11.66 39.81 -25.69
C GLU A 334 -12.86 40.80 -25.74
N SER A 335 -13.28 41.32 -24.58
CA SER A 335 -14.22 42.46 -24.44
C SER A 335 -13.48 43.77 -24.21
#